data_AF-A0A3B8NAW9-F1
#
_entry.id   AF-A0A3B8NAW9-F1
#
_cell.length_a   1.000
_cell.length_b   1.000
_cell.length_c   1.000
_cell.angle_alpha   90.00
_cell.angle_beta   90.00
_cell.angle_gamma   90.00
#
_symmetry.space_group_name_H-M   'P 1'
#
loop_
_entity.id
_entity.type
_entity.pdbx_description
1 polymer ?
#
loop_
_entity_poly.entity_id
_entity_poly.type
_entity_poly.pdbx_seq_one_letter_code
_entity_poly.pdbx_strand_id
1 'polypeptide(L)'
;HEIAHLWFGIGVGVDFLRDDFLSEGTAEYLAHVALLEIYGEDVFLNWRAPDIMVAFVESFGVPGTFREADQYNILDLSYAGVAAAIDSTSEEVPANFKQHIHYTKAKRAFLMLEDLISRETLMGILKELYSEKQKSHITGEDLYRSLHEHADEHVIDDLFKNPEGFDASVYTDSGNIVVDLGGRTVPVRVIVEDEDSTTSYVVTETTVFPRDGVKKV
;
A
#
# COMPACT_ATOMS: atom_id res chain seq x y z
N HIS A 1 2.12 14.99 -0.86
CA HIS A 1 1.30 14.69 -2.04
C HIS A 1 1.71 15.57 -3.22
N GLU A 2 1.25 16.83 -3.29
CA GLU A 2 1.48 17.71 -4.46
C GLU A 2 2.92 17.86 -4.93
N ILE A 3 3.89 17.90 -4.00
CA ILE A 3 5.31 17.98 -4.36
C ILE A 3 5.78 16.70 -5.09
N ALA A 4 5.25 15.53 -4.73
CA ALA A 4 5.63 14.25 -5.35
C ALA A 4 5.17 14.16 -6.82
N HIS A 5 4.08 14.85 -7.20
CA HIS A 5 3.63 14.93 -8.60
C HIS A 5 4.66 15.60 -9.53
N LEU A 6 5.62 16.36 -9.00
CA LEU A 6 6.72 16.91 -9.79
C LEU A 6 7.57 15.83 -10.47
N TRP A 7 7.54 14.58 -9.98
CA TRP A 7 8.18 13.44 -10.66
C TRP A 7 7.18 12.62 -11.47
N PHE A 8 6.08 12.17 -10.86
CA PHE A 8 5.05 11.34 -11.50
C PHE A 8 3.73 12.10 -11.64
N GLY A 9 3.38 12.49 -12.88
CA GLY A 9 2.22 13.31 -13.21
C GLY A 9 2.61 14.56 -13.99
N ILE A 10 3.53 15.37 -13.44
CA ILE A 10 4.07 16.57 -14.11
C ILE A 10 5.43 16.28 -14.76
N GLY A 11 6.37 15.69 -14.01
CA GLY A 11 7.74 15.45 -14.49
C GLY A 11 7.81 14.41 -15.60
N VAL A 12 7.05 13.32 -15.44
CA VAL A 12 6.73 12.34 -16.48
C VAL A 12 5.23 12.37 -16.69
N GLY A 13 4.81 12.43 -17.95
CA GLY A 13 3.39 12.44 -18.31
C GLY A 13 2.74 11.09 -17.97
N VAL A 14 1.51 11.13 -17.46
CA VAL A 14 0.68 9.96 -17.16
C VAL A 14 -0.63 10.11 -17.92
N ASP A 15 -1.18 9.02 -18.45
CA ASP A 15 -2.55 9.02 -18.94
C ASP A 15 -3.50 8.85 -17.74
N PHE A 16 -4.00 9.96 -17.19
CA PHE A 16 -4.90 9.96 -16.03
C PHE A 16 -6.23 9.21 -16.24
N LEU A 17 -6.57 8.84 -17.48
CA LEU A 17 -7.75 8.01 -17.73
C LEU A 17 -7.44 6.52 -17.62
N ARG A 18 -6.18 6.11 -17.76
CA ARG A 18 -5.77 4.71 -17.80
C ARG A 18 -4.86 4.31 -16.65
N ASP A 19 -3.86 5.13 -16.39
CA ASP A 19 -2.75 4.84 -15.48
C ASP A 19 -2.69 5.81 -14.30
N ASP A 20 -3.86 6.32 -13.86
CA ASP A 20 -3.99 7.35 -12.82
C ASP A 20 -3.21 7.00 -11.53
N PHE A 21 -3.22 5.71 -11.17
CA PHE A 21 -2.51 5.18 -10.00
C PHE A 21 -0.98 5.45 -10.03
N LEU A 22 -0.37 5.59 -11.20
CA LEU A 22 1.05 5.93 -11.31
C LEU A 22 1.33 7.34 -10.83
N SER A 23 0.39 8.27 -11.03
CA SER A 23 0.53 9.61 -10.49
C SER A 23 0.10 9.63 -9.03
N GLU A 24 -1.12 9.19 -8.75
CA GLU A 24 -1.75 9.40 -7.45
C GLU A 24 -1.29 8.41 -6.39
N GLY A 25 -1.19 7.13 -6.74
CA GLY A 25 -0.68 6.10 -5.85
C GLY A 25 0.79 6.30 -5.49
N THR A 26 1.62 6.67 -6.47
CA THR A 26 3.03 7.00 -6.21
C THR A 26 3.16 8.26 -5.34
N ALA A 27 2.36 9.29 -5.61
CA ALA A 27 2.39 10.53 -4.82
C ALA A 27 1.95 10.32 -3.37
N GLU A 28 0.89 9.52 -3.15
CA GLU A 28 0.41 9.12 -1.82
C GLU A 28 1.46 8.29 -1.06
N TYR A 29 2.07 7.31 -1.74
CA TYR A 29 3.14 6.49 -1.16
C TYR A 29 4.34 7.35 -0.74
N LEU A 30 4.85 8.19 -1.63
CA LEU A 30 5.97 9.08 -1.33
C LEU A 30 5.63 10.07 -0.21
N ALA A 31 4.40 10.58 -0.16
CA ALA A 31 3.95 11.45 0.91
C ALA A 31 3.93 10.74 2.27
N HIS A 32 3.38 9.52 2.32
CA HIS A 32 3.35 8.71 3.53
C HIS A 32 4.78 8.41 4.00
N VAL A 33 5.66 7.92 3.12
CA VAL A 33 7.06 7.64 3.46
C VAL A 33 7.78 8.89 3.98
N ALA A 34 7.62 10.03 3.32
CA ALA A 34 8.26 11.27 3.76
C ALA A 34 7.79 11.72 5.15
N LEU A 35 6.50 11.58 5.46
CA LEU A 35 5.98 11.90 6.79
C LEU A 35 6.53 10.95 7.86
N LEU A 36 6.59 9.65 7.57
CA LEU A 36 7.22 8.67 8.47
C LEU A 36 8.69 9.01 8.75
N GLU A 37 9.44 9.45 7.74
CA GLU A 37 10.85 9.81 7.91
C GLU A 37 11.04 11.11 8.72
N ILE A 38 10.18 12.11 8.51
CA ILE A 38 10.27 13.40 9.20
C ILE A 38 9.88 13.25 10.68
N TYR A 39 8.80 12.53 10.96
CA TYR A 39 8.20 12.48 12.30
C TYR A 39 8.55 11.21 13.07
N GLY A 40 8.97 10.14 12.40
CA GLY A 40 9.26 8.84 13.01
C GLY A 40 8.02 8.06 13.45
N GLU A 41 6.82 8.55 13.14
CA GLU A 41 5.54 7.96 13.54
C GLU A 41 4.49 8.10 12.41
N ASP A 42 3.59 7.12 12.32
CA ASP A 42 2.50 7.08 11.32
C ASP A 42 1.32 7.95 11.78
N VAL A 43 1.52 9.26 11.86
CA VAL A 43 0.47 10.19 12.32
C VAL A 43 -0.35 10.73 11.15
N PHE A 44 -1.67 10.52 11.19
CA PHE A 44 -2.56 11.01 10.12
C PHE A 44 -2.64 12.54 10.08
N LEU A 45 -2.72 13.15 11.26
CA LEU A 45 -2.66 14.60 11.46
C LEU A 45 -1.64 14.92 12.56
N ASN A 46 -1.21 16.17 12.62
CA ASN A 46 -0.45 16.66 13.77
C ASN A 46 -1.38 16.82 14.99
N TRP A 47 -1.75 15.71 15.61
CA TRP A 47 -2.62 15.65 16.78
C TRP A 47 -2.09 16.43 17.99
N ARG A 48 -0.78 16.72 18.00
CA ARG A 48 -0.12 17.50 19.05
C ARG A 48 -0.22 19.01 18.82
N ALA A 49 -0.73 19.46 17.67
CA ALA A 49 -0.95 20.87 17.43
C ALA A 49 -2.03 21.40 18.40
N PRO A 50 -1.77 22.48 19.15
CA PRO A 50 -2.75 23.08 20.05
C PRO A 50 -3.78 23.89 19.25
N ASP A 51 -4.51 23.21 18.38
CA ASP A 51 -5.43 23.78 17.40
C ASP A 51 -6.86 23.29 17.69
N ILE A 52 -7.81 24.23 17.79
CA ILE A 52 -9.21 23.92 18.06
C ILE A 52 -9.84 23.04 16.97
N MET A 53 -9.37 23.16 15.72
CA MET A 53 -9.80 22.32 14.62
C MET A 53 -9.30 20.89 14.80
N VAL A 54 -8.08 20.69 15.30
CA VAL A 54 -7.55 19.35 15.58
C VAL A 54 -8.35 18.68 16.70
N ALA A 55 -8.62 19.40 17.80
CA ALA A 55 -9.46 18.88 18.89
C ALA A 55 -10.90 18.59 18.44
N PHE A 56 -11.45 19.43 17.55
CA PHE A 56 -12.77 19.20 16.96
C PHE A 56 -12.78 17.97 16.05
N VAL A 57 -11.79 17.82 15.17
CA VAL A 57 -11.64 16.68 14.26
C VAL A 57 -11.44 15.38 15.03
N GLU A 58 -10.62 15.37 16.08
CA GLU A 58 -10.43 14.21 16.97
C GLU A 58 -11.76 13.71 17.55
N SER A 59 -12.67 14.63 17.90
CA SER A 59 -13.99 14.27 18.46
C SER A 59 -14.93 13.54 17.48
N PHE A 60 -14.67 13.59 16.17
CA PHE A 60 -15.43 12.84 15.16
C PHE A 60 -14.93 11.41 14.94
N GLY A 61 -13.92 10.97 15.70
CA GLY A 61 -13.33 9.64 15.52
C GLY A 61 -12.54 9.53 14.22
N VAL A 62 -11.89 10.63 13.82
CA VAL A 62 -10.98 10.61 12.67
C VAL A 62 -9.79 9.68 12.98
N PRO A 63 -9.32 8.89 12.00
CA PRO A 63 -8.25 7.92 12.18
C PRO A 63 -6.99 8.53 12.80
N GLY A 64 -6.38 7.85 13.76
CA GLY A 64 -5.14 8.32 14.38
C GLY A 64 -3.94 8.24 13.45
N THR A 65 -3.95 7.26 12.53
CA THR A 65 -2.82 6.90 11.65
C THR A 65 -3.22 6.83 10.18
N PHE A 66 -2.28 6.99 9.25
CA PHE A 66 -2.59 6.78 7.82
C PHE A 66 -3.01 5.34 7.56
N ARG A 67 -2.37 4.36 8.22
CA ARG A 67 -2.76 2.94 8.10
C ARG A 67 -4.21 2.68 8.48
N GLU A 68 -4.68 3.31 9.56
CA GLU A 68 -6.08 3.18 9.99
C GLU A 68 -7.03 3.83 8.97
N ALA A 69 -6.71 5.04 8.49
CA ALA A 69 -7.50 5.70 7.45
C ALA A 69 -7.57 4.86 6.15
N ASP A 70 -6.44 4.27 5.76
CA ASP A 70 -6.35 3.40 4.60
C ASP A 70 -7.23 2.16 4.77
N GLN A 71 -7.26 1.57 5.97
CA GLN A 71 -8.08 0.41 6.26
C GLN A 71 -9.57 0.75 6.16
N TYR A 72 -10.02 1.89 6.69
CA TYR A 72 -11.43 2.31 6.56
C TYR A 72 -11.83 2.52 5.11
N ASN A 73 -10.96 3.13 4.30
CA ASN A 73 -11.19 3.30 2.86
C ASN A 73 -11.32 1.95 2.12
N ILE A 74 -10.49 0.96 2.47
CA ILE A 74 -10.54 -0.37 1.86
C ILE A 74 -11.77 -1.16 2.35
N LEU A 75 -12.16 -0.99 3.61
CA LEU A 75 -13.40 -1.56 4.14
C LEU A 75 -14.64 -0.97 3.47
N ASP A 76 -14.63 0.32 3.15
CA ASP A 76 -15.75 0.98 2.45
C ASP A 76 -15.94 0.41 1.04
N LEU A 77 -14.85 0.13 0.30
CA LEU A 77 -14.91 -0.59 -0.98
C LEU A 77 -15.62 -1.95 -0.83
N SER A 78 -15.25 -2.70 0.20
CA SER A 78 -15.78 -4.03 0.48
C SER A 78 -17.27 -3.96 0.86
N TYR A 79 -17.63 -2.99 1.71
CA TYR A 79 -19.01 -2.76 2.12
C TYR A 79 -19.90 -2.35 0.95
N ALA A 80 -19.38 -1.52 0.04
CA ALA A 80 -20.07 -1.09 -1.15
C ALA A 80 -20.11 -2.14 -2.28
N GLY A 81 -19.41 -3.28 -2.11
CA GLY A 81 -19.31 -4.33 -3.12
C GLY A 81 -18.55 -3.87 -4.37
N VAL A 82 -17.63 -2.91 -4.23
CA VAL A 82 -16.82 -2.39 -5.33
C VAL A 82 -15.55 -3.22 -5.43
N ALA A 83 -15.43 -3.97 -6.52
CA ALA A 83 -14.22 -4.70 -6.90
C ALA A 83 -13.60 -4.02 -8.11
N ALA A 84 -12.39 -3.49 -7.95
CA ALA A 84 -11.61 -2.87 -9.01
C ALA A 84 -10.13 -2.98 -8.70
N ALA A 85 -9.35 -3.17 -9.77
CA ALA A 85 -7.92 -3.30 -9.69
C ALA A 85 -7.29 -1.90 -9.65
N ILE A 86 -6.04 -1.82 -9.20
CA ILE A 86 -5.31 -0.55 -9.16
C ILE A 86 -5.04 -0.06 -10.59
N ASP A 87 -4.83 -1.00 -11.52
CA ASP A 87 -4.63 -0.73 -12.95
C ASP A 87 -5.93 -0.52 -13.74
N SER A 88 -7.09 -0.61 -13.09
CA SER A 88 -8.37 -0.34 -13.74
C SER A 88 -8.41 1.11 -14.22
N THR A 89 -8.95 1.32 -15.41
CA THR A 89 -9.12 2.66 -15.97
C THR A 89 -10.10 3.50 -15.15
N SER A 90 -10.02 4.82 -15.33
CA SER A 90 -10.90 5.79 -14.67
C SER A 90 -12.38 5.63 -15.04
N GLU A 91 -12.70 4.91 -16.12
CA GLU A 91 -14.07 4.59 -16.53
C GLU A 91 -14.61 3.30 -15.88
N GLU A 92 -13.72 2.37 -15.54
CA GLU A 92 -14.07 1.10 -14.88
C GLU A 92 -14.32 1.28 -13.38
N VAL A 93 -13.72 2.32 -12.78
CA VAL A 93 -13.88 2.64 -11.36
C VAL A 93 -15.02 3.65 -11.16
N PRO A 94 -16.02 3.34 -10.30
CA PRO A 94 -17.06 4.31 -9.95
C PRO A 94 -16.44 5.59 -9.37
N ALA A 95 -16.93 6.75 -9.82
CA ALA A 95 -16.29 8.04 -9.55
C ALA A 95 -16.04 8.33 -8.05
N ASN A 96 -16.94 7.91 -7.18
CA ASN A 96 -16.82 8.11 -5.74
C ASN A 96 -15.82 7.16 -5.05
N PHE A 97 -15.33 6.13 -5.75
CA PHE A 97 -14.36 5.15 -5.23
C PHE A 97 -12.96 5.28 -5.86
N LYS A 98 -12.76 6.19 -6.82
CA LYS A 98 -11.45 6.42 -7.47
C LYS A 98 -10.34 6.68 -6.46
N GLN A 99 -10.61 7.53 -5.46
CA GLN A 99 -9.65 7.80 -4.39
C GLN A 99 -9.30 6.53 -3.60
N HIS A 100 -10.27 5.68 -3.30
CA HIS A 100 -10.00 4.44 -2.57
C HIS A 100 -9.13 3.46 -3.37
N ILE A 101 -9.22 3.45 -4.71
CA ILE A 101 -8.50 2.52 -5.57
C ILE A 101 -7.15 3.11 -6.05
N HIS A 102 -7.17 4.22 -6.79
CA HIS A 102 -5.98 4.79 -7.42
C HIS A 102 -5.04 5.50 -6.45
N TYR A 103 -5.51 5.83 -5.24
CA TYR A 103 -4.72 6.49 -4.20
C TYR A 103 -4.44 5.52 -3.06
N THR A 104 -5.49 5.10 -2.33
CA THR A 104 -5.31 4.28 -1.12
C THR A 104 -4.83 2.87 -1.43
N LYS A 105 -5.55 2.10 -2.26
CA LYS A 105 -5.15 0.73 -2.61
C LYS A 105 -3.77 0.73 -3.31
N ALA A 106 -3.54 1.67 -4.23
CA ALA A 106 -2.25 1.91 -4.88
C ALA A 106 -1.10 2.15 -3.89
N LYS A 107 -1.25 3.09 -2.94
CA LYS A 107 -0.27 3.34 -1.88
C LYS A 107 0.03 2.09 -1.07
N ARG A 108 -0.99 1.32 -0.70
CA ARG A 108 -0.80 0.08 0.08
C ARG A 108 -0.05 -0.97 -0.72
N ALA A 109 -0.31 -1.10 -2.02
CA ALA A 109 0.49 -1.96 -2.90
C ALA A 109 1.96 -1.55 -2.95
N PHE A 110 2.27 -0.24 -3.05
CA PHE A 110 3.66 0.24 -2.98
C PHE A 110 4.34 -0.03 -1.64
N LEU A 111 3.62 0.13 -0.51
CA LEU A 111 4.15 -0.22 0.81
C LEU A 111 4.41 -1.73 0.95
N MET A 112 3.54 -2.58 0.40
CA MET A 112 3.73 -4.03 0.37
C MET A 112 4.91 -4.42 -0.52
N LEU A 113 5.08 -3.76 -1.67
CA LEU A 113 6.29 -3.91 -2.48
C LEU A 113 7.54 -3.48 -1.71
N GLU A 114 7.52 -2.33 -1.03
CA GLU A 114 8.64 -1.87 -0.20
C GLU A 114 9.02 -2.91 0.86
N ASP A 115 8.04 -3.54 1.49
CA ASP A 115 8.27 -4.62 2.44
C ASP A 115 8.98 -5.81 1.79
N LEU A 116 8.63 -6.16 0.55
CA LEU A 116 9.22 -7.28 -0.20
C LEU A 116 10.65 -6.98 -0.70
N ILE A 117 10.83 -5.85 -1.40
CA ILE A 117 12.06 -5.56 -2.16
C ILE A 117 12.94 -4.51 -1.50
N SER A 118 12.55 -3.96 -0.35
CA SER A 118 13.15 -2.81 0.34
C SER A 118 12.89 -1.45 -0.31
N ARG A 119 12.96 -0.40 0.52
CA ARG A 119 12.82 1.00 0.10
C ARG A 119 13.89 1.42 -0.89
N GLU A 120 15.14 1.01 -0.67
CA GLU A 120 16.26 1.39 -1.53
C GLU A 120 16.05 0.88 -2.95
N THR A 121 15.68 -0.39 -3.10
CA THR A 121 15.40 -0.99 -4.41
C THR A 121 14.18 -0.36 -5.06
N LEU A 122 13.06 -0.18 -4.34
CA LEU A 122 11.86 0.43 -4.90
C LEU A 122 12.11 1.89 -5.35
N MET A 123 12.85 2.68 -4.56
CA MET A 123 13.26 4.03 -4.97
C MET A 123 14.20 4.01 -6.18
N GLY A 124 15.11 3.03 -6.26
CA GLY A 124 15.97 2.80 -7.43
C GLY A 124 15.15 2.59 -8.69
N ILE A 125 14.18 1.68 -8.64
CA ILE A 125 13.26 1.37 -9.74
C ILE A 125 12.50 2.62 -10.19
N LEU A 126 11.87 3.34 -9.26
CA LEU A 126 11.10 4.55 -9.58
C LEU A 126 11.99 5.65 -10.19
N LYS A 127 13.22 5.79 -9.70
CA LYS A 127 14.19 6.75 -10.23
C LYS A 127 14.62 6.41 -11.66
N GLU A 128 14.93 5.15 -11.93
CA GLU A 128 15.31 4.68 -13.26
C GLU A 128 14.16 4.87 -14.24
N LEU A 129 12.96 4.45 -13.85
CA LEU A 129 11.74 4.61 -14.63
C LEU A 129 11.46 6.08 -14.95
N TYR A 130 11.60 6.98 -13.96
CA TYR A 130 11.50 8.43 -14.18
C TYR A 130 12.54 8.92 -15.21
N SER A 131 13.81 8.53 -15.04
CA SER A 131 14.91 8.93 -15.92
C SER A 131 14.72 8.47 -17.37
N GLU A 132 14.22 7.25 -17.57
CA GLU A 132 13.94 6.71 -18.90
C GLU A 132 12.75 7.39 -19.58
N LYS A 133 11.74 7.79 -18.80
CA LYS A 133 10.45 8.24 -19.33
C LYS A 133 10.24 9.75 -19.35
N GLN A 134 11.21 10.58 -18.94
CA GLN A 134 11.10 12.06 -18.88
C GLN A 134 10.51 12.77 -20.11
N LYS A 135 10.59 12.17 -21.31
CA LYS A 135 10.12 12.75 -22.57
C LYS A 135 8.91 12.05 -23.16
N SER A 136 8.28 11.16 -22.41
CA SER A 136 7.19 10.30 -22.85
C SER A 136 6.17 10.10 -21.74
N HIS A 137 5.11 9.37 -22.05
CA HIS A 137 4.16 8.94 -21.02
C HIS A 137 4.62 7.62 -20.41
N ILE A 138 4.48 7.50 -19.10
CA ILE A 138 4.63 6.23 -18.38
C ILE A 138 3.29 5.50 -18.37
N THR A 139 3.36 4.17 -18.42
CA THR A 139 2.20 3.26 -18.37
C THR A 139 2.40 2.22 -17.28
N GLY A 140 1.33 1.58 -16.80
CA GLY A 140 1.42 0.50 -15.82
C GLY A 140 2.37 -0.61 -16.27
N GLU A 141 2.35 -0.95 -17.56
CA GLU A 141 3.24 -1.92 -18.18
C GLU A 141 4.73 -1.55 -18.09
N ASP A 142 5.06 -0.24 -18.10
CA ASP A 142 6.44 0.18 -17.88
C ASP A 142 6.88 -0.05 -16.44
N LEU A 143 6.00 0.22 -15.47
CA LEU A 143 6.25 -0.09 -14.06
C LEU A 143 6.40 -1.60 -13.84
N TYR A 144 5.48 -2.41 -14.38
CA TYR A 144 5.52 -3.88 -14.22
C TYR A 144 6.80 -4.46 -14.78
N ARG A 145 7.23 -4.00 -15.96
CA ARG A 145 8.51 -4.40 -16.56
C ARG A 145 9.69 -4.13 -15.63
N SER A 146 9.75 -2.95 -15.01
CA SER A 146 10.82 -2.62 -14.06
C SER A 146 10.73 -3.41 -12.75
N LEU A 147 9.52 -3.84 -12.33
CA LEU A 147 9.32 -4.64 -11.13
C LEU A 147 9.66 -6.13 -11.32
N HIS A 148 9.51 -6.69 -12.52
CA HIS A 148 9.72 -8.12 -12.80
C HIS A 148 11.13 -8.63 -12.49
N GLU A 149 12.14 -7.76 -12.43
CA GLU A 149 13.50 -8.14 -12.04
C GLU A 149 13.64 -8.38 -10.52
N HIS A 150 12.66 -7.94 -9.74
CA HIS A 150 12.72 -7.89 -8.27
C HIS A 150 11.52 -8.55 -7.57
N ALA A 151 10.41 -8.75 -8.27
CA ALA A 151 9.20 -9.38 -7.74
C ALA A 151 8.62 -10.41 -8.72
N ASP A 152 8.04 -11.47 -8.16
CA ASP A 152 7.34 -12.50 -8.94
C ASP A 152 6.14 -11.90 -9.69
N GLU A 153 5.83 -12.42 -10.88
CA GLU A 153 4.70 -11.96 -11.69
C GLU A 153 3.37 -12.10 -10.94
N HIS A 154 3.19 -13.16 -10.16
CA HIS A 154 1.98 -13.34 -9.36
C HIS A 154 1.84 -12.29 -8.26
N VAL A 155 2.96 -11.78 -7.71
CA VAL A 155 2.93 -10.65 -6.76
C VAL A 155 2.46 -9.37 -7.45
N ILE A 156 2.98 -9.08 -8.63
CA ILE A 156 2.60 -7.89 -9.39
C ILE A 156 1.12 -7.96 -9.79
N ASP A 157 0.68 -9.12 -10.26
CA ASP A 157 -0.71 -9.34 -10.66
C ASP A 157 -1.67 -9.22 -9.47
N ASP A 158 -1.39 -9.85 -8.33
CA ASP A 158 -2.27 -9.76 -7.16
C ASP A 158 -2.27 -8.36 -6.52
N LEU A 159 -1.16 -7.62 -6.58
CA LEU A 159 -1.12 -6.26 -6.07
C LEU A 159 -1.84 -5.28 -6.99
N PHE A 160 -1.58 -5.29 -8.30
CA PHE A 160 -2.00 -4.21 -9.20
C PHE A 160 -3.18 -4.54 -10.08
N LYS A 161 -3.29 -5.78 -10.57
CA LYS A 161 -4.27 -6.18 -11.60
C LYS A 161 -5.47 -6.90 -11.02
N ASN A 162 -5.41 -7.25 -9.74
CA ASN A 162 -6.48 -7.98 -9.09
C ASN A 162 -7.58 -7.05 -8.56
N PRO A 163 -8.84 -7.24 -9.01
CA PRO A 163 -9.94 -6.38 -8.59
C PRO A 163 -10.45 -6.68 -7.18
N GLU A 164 -10.20 -7.86 -6.65
CA GLU A 164 -10.74 -8.26 -5.35
C GLU A 164 -10.03 -7.54 -4.19
N GLY A 165 -10.74 -7.44 -3.07
CA GLY A 165 -10.13 -7.06 -1.80
C GLY A 165 -9.28 -8.20 -1.25
N PHE A 166 -8.29 -7.85 -0.46
CA PHE A 166 -7.44 -8.81 0.24
C PHE A 166 -7.48 -8.54 1.74
N ASP A 167 -7.74 -9.58 2.51
CA ASP A 167 -7.67 -9.57 3.97
C ASP A 167 -7.05 -10.90 4.43
N ALA A 168 -5.92 -10.81 5.11
CA ALA A 168 -5.21 -11.98 5.60
C ALA A 168 -5.93 -12.54 6.84
N SER A 169 -6.19 -13.84 6.84
CA SER A 169 -6.78 -14.49 8.02
C SER A 169 -5.68 -14.99 8.94
N VAL A 170 -5.74 -14.62 10.22
CA VAL A 170 -4.83 -15.12 11.25
C VAL A 170 -5.60 -15.97 12.24
N TYR A 171 -5.25 -17.25 12.34
CA TYR A 171 -5.92 -18.20 13.24
C TYR A 171 -4.94 -19.24 13.76
N THR A 172 -5.40 -20.09 14.67
CA THR A 172 -4.57 -21.17 15.24
C THR A 172 -5.07 -22.53 14.82
N ASP A 173 -4.16 -23.38 14.33
CA ASP A 173 -4.45 -24.77 13.96
C ASP A 173 -3.37 -25.70 14.49
N SER A 174 -3.80 -26.77 15.18
CA SER A 174 -2.92 -27.85 15.65
C SER A 174 -1.68 -27.37 16.42
N GLY A 175 -1.84 -26.32 17.24
CA GLY A 175 -0.75 -25.74 18.04
C GLY A 175 0.14 -24.74 17.29
N ASN A 176 -0.21 -24.37 16.07
CA ASN A 176 0.49 -23.37 15.28
C ASN A 176 -0.38 -22.14 15.05
N ILE A 177 0.24 -21.02 14.71
CA ILE A 177 -0.40 -19.82 14.18
C ILE A 177 -0.29 -19.87 12.67
N VAL A 178 -1.41 -19.71 11.98
CA VAL A 178 -1.50 -19.72 10.52
C VAL A 178 -1.82 -18.30 10.08
N VAL A 179 -1.00 -17.76 9.19
CA VAL A 179 -1.28 -16.55 8.42
C VAL A 179 -1.70 -17.00 7.03
N ASP A 180 -3.00 -17.04 6.79
CA ASP A 180 -3.59 -17.51 5.54
C ASP A 180 -3.87 -16.35 4.60
N LEU A 181 -3.24 -16.41 3.42
CA LEU A 181 -3.40 -15.42 2.36
C LEU A 181 -4.51 -15.80 1.38
N GLY A 182 -5.27 -16.87 1.62
CA GLY A 182 -6.42 -17.25 0.81
C GLY A 182 -6.05 -17.65 -0.63
N GLY A 183 -4.83 -18.15 -0.83
CA GLY A 183 -4.29 -18.48 -2.15
C GLY A 183 -3.79 -17.28 -2.96
N ARG A 184 -3.71 -16.08 -2.34
CA ARG A 184 -3.06 -14.89 -2.92
C ARG A 184 -1.56 -14.93 -2.70
N THR A 185 -0.83 -14.37 -3.67
CA THR A 185 0.61 -14.15 -3.61
C THR A 185 0.88 -12.67 -3.33
N VAL A 186 0.62 -12.20 -2.11
CA VAL A 186 0.79 -10.79 -1.73
C VAL A 186 1.76 -10.63 -0.58
N PRO A 187 2.67 -9.63 -0.61
CA PRO A 187 3.62 -9.44 0.49
C PRO A 187 2.92 -8.94 1.75
N VAL A 188 2.95 -9.75 2.80
CA VAL A 188 2.40 -9.39 4.11
C VAL A 188 3.52 -9.39 5.13
N ARG A 189 3.72 -8.23 5.77
CA ARG A 189 4.61 -8.13 6.93
C ARG A 189 3.93 -8.70 8.17
N VAL A 190 4.46 -9.79 8.68
CA VAL A 190 4.03 -10.44 9.92
C VAL A 190 4.98 -10.02 11.04
N ILE A 191 4.42 -9.58 12.17
CA ILE A 191 5.20 -9.21 13.36
C ILE A 191 4.83 -10.20 14.46
N VAL A 192 5.80 -11.00 14.91
CA VAL A 192 5.62 -11.97 15.98
C VAL A 192 6.29 -11.43 17.24
N GLU A 193 5.50 -11.26 18.29
CA GLU A 193 5.97 -10.87 19.62
C GLU A 193 5.99 -12.10 20.53
N ASP A 194 7.17 -12.45 21.04
CA ASP A 194 7.38 -13.51 22.03
C ASP A 194 7.68 -12.90 23.43
N GLU A 195 8.11 -13.72 24.39
CA GLU A 195 8.41 -13.21 25.74
C GLU A 195 9.61 -12.25 25.81
N ASP A 196 10.58 -12.45 24.94
CA ASP A 196 11.93 -11.89 25.02
C ASP A 196 12.27 -10.99 23.81
N SER A 197 11.48 -11.05 22.74
CA SER A 197 11.80 -10.45 21.44
C SER A 197 10.57 -10.13 20.58
N THR A 198 10.79 -9.24 19.60
CA THR A 198 9.86 -8.96 18.50
C THR A 198 10.59 -9.24 17.20
N THR A 199 10.07 -10.16 16.40
CA THR A 199 10.63 -10.50 15.09
C THR A 199 9.65 -10.14 13.98
N SER A 200 10.16 -9.67 12.83
CA SER A 200 9.33 -9.33 11.67
C SER A 200 9.79 -10.12 10.45
N TYR A 201 8.81 -10.68 9.73
CA TYR A 201 8.98 -11.42 8.48
C TYR A 201 8.09 -10.82 7.41
N VAL A 202 8.47 -10.97 6.15
CA VAL A 202 7.60 -10.70 5.01
C VAL A 202 7.31 -12.03 4.36
N VAL A 203 6.03 -12.39 4.27
CA VAL A 203 5.57 -13.63 3.65
C VAL A 203 4.78 -13.31 2.40
N THR A 204 4.87 -14.16 1.39
CA THR A 204 4.12 -14.03 0.13
C THR A 204 3.17 -15.20 -0.09
N GLU A 205 3.14 -16.16 0.82
CA GLU A 205 2.28 -17.34 0.78
C GLU A 205 1.76 -17.66 2.18
N THR A 206 0.71 -18.49 2.26
CA THR A 206 0.16 -18.96 3.53
C THR A 206 1.26 -19.60 4.37
N THR A 207 1.53 -19.01 5.54
CA THR A 207 2.69 -19.36 6.37
C THR A 207 2.23 -19.83 7.75
N VAL A 208 2.93 -20.84 8.28
CA VAL A 208 2.64 -21.45 9.57
C VAL A 208 3.81 -21.20 10.52
N PHE A 209 3.51 -20.63 11.69
CA PHE A 209 4.45 -20.36 12.76
C PHE A 209 4.15 -21.24 13.97
N PRO A 210 5.16 -21.81 14.65
CA PRO A 210 4.94 -22.44 15.95
C PRO A 210 4.34 -21.46 16.95
N ARG A 211 3.32 -21.87 17.72
CA ARG A 211 2.71 -21.00 18.74
C ARG A 211 3.54 -20.89 20.03
N ASP A 212 4.42 -21.86 20.29
CA ASP A 212 5.16 -21.95 21.54
C ASP A 212 5.94 -20.66 21.82
N GLY A 213 5.63 -20.01 22.95
CA GLY A 213 6.26 -18.74 23.37
C GLY A 213 5.72 -17.48 22.70
N VAL A 214 4.81 -17.58 21.73
CA VAL A 214 4.22 -16.43 21.04
C VAL A 214 3.12 -15.80 21.89
N LYS A 215 3.26 -14.50 22.18
CA LYS A 215 2.25 -13.68 22.89
C LYS A 215 1.25 -13.06 21.92
N LYS A 216 1.73 -12.58 20.78
CA LYS A 216 0.93 -11.83 19.80
C LYS A 216 1.51 -11.99 18.39
N VAL A 217 0.63 -12.01 17.40
CA VAL A 217 0.89 -11.92 15.96
C VAL A 217 0.00 -10.83 15.39
#